data_AF-A0A816RW85-F1
#
_entry.id   AF-A0A816RW85-F1
#
_cell.length_a   1.000
_cell.length_b   1.000
_cell.length_c   1.000
_cell.angle_alpha   90.00
_cell.angle_beta   90.00
_cell.angle_gamma   90.00
#
_symmetry.space_group_name_H-M   'P 1'
#
loop_
_entity.id
_entity.type
_entity.pdbx_description
1 polymer ?
#
loop_
_entity_poly.entity_id
_entity_poly.type
_entity_poly.pdbx_seq_one_letter_code
_entity_poly.pdbx_strand_id
1 'polypeptide(L)'
;MQSNICTVIDETSSFSSSFSSTEVRISKTTTNKQKPTLAVNGYDFQMKNYNKAKTIKFWRCADRNCSALLHTNLNDEFVRFSRNIADHSHSPNPATLEIRTLREKMRQLAEHELLPLQEITEQEIRNRSTSR
;
A
#
# COMPACT_ATOMS: atom_id res chain seq x y z
N MET A 1 4.78 22.28 59.02
CA MET A 1 6.13 22.37 58.45
C MET A 1 6.69 20.96 58.35
N GLN A 2 6.71 20.40 57.14
CA GLN A 2 7.56 19.28 56.74
C GLN A 2 7.39 19.11 55.23
N SER A 3 8.30 19.74 54.51
CA SER A 3 8.65 19.49 53.11
C SER A 3 9.65 18.33 53.07
N ASN A 4 9.45 17.37 52.18
CA ASN A 4 10.46 16.52 51.53
C ASN A 4 9.73 15.75 50.41
N ILE A 5 9.88 16.18 49.15
CA ILE A 5 10.82 15.65 48.14
C ILE A 5 10.54 14.16 47.86
N CYS A 6 9.87 13.89 46.74
CA CYS A 6 10.13 12.68 45.97
C CYS A 6 10.03 13.03 44.48
N THR A 7 11.20 12.97 43.84
CA THR A 7 11.52 13.27 42.46
C THR A 7 10.75 12.34 41.52
N VAL A 8 9.82 12.89 40.74
CA VAL A 8 9.32 12.20 39.54
C VAL A 8 10.42 12.32 38.49
N ILE A 9 11.02 11.17 38.18
CA ILE A 9 12.05 11.01 37.15
C ILE A 9 11.38 11.22 35.80
N ASP A 10 11.80 12.30 35.15
CA ASP A 10 11.40 12.70 33.80
C ASP A 10 12.22 11.84 32.82
N GLU A 11 11.74 10.64 32.51
CA GLU A 11 12.26 9.91 31.35
C GLU A 11 11.67 10.53 30.09
N THR A 12 12.41 11.54 29.64
CA THR A 12 12.43 12.11 28.31
C THR A 12 12.61 11.04 27.23
N SER A 13 11.58 10.24 26.98
CA SER A 13 11.34 9.75 25.62
C SER A 13 10.77 10.93 24.86
N SER A 14 11.66 11.74 24.29
CA SER A 14 11.34 12.68 23.23
C SER A 14 10.69 11.92 22.07
N PHE A 15 9.38 11.68 22.14
CA PHE A 15 8.57 11.29 21.00
C PHE A 15 8.31 12.54 20.16
N SER A 16 9.40 13.16 19.70
CA SER A 16 9.38 14.02 18.54
C SER A 16 9.29 13.11 17.33
N SER A 17 8.09 12.59 17.08
CA SER A 17 7.72 12.23 15.72
C SER A 17 6.70 13.27 15.27
N SER A 18 7.25 14.42 14.93
CA SER A 18 6.66 15.34 13.96
C SER A 18 6.25 14.50 12.74
N PHE A 19 5.00 14.04 12.70
CA PHE A 19 4.44 13.39 11.51
C PHE A 19 4.18 14.50 10.49
N SER A 20 5.27 15.02 9.92
CA SER A 20 5.31 15.98 8.83
C SER A 20 5.88 15.28 7.62
N SER A 21 4.99 14.55 6.94
CA SER A 21 4.98 14.19 5.51
C SER A 21 4.01 13.03 5.39
N THR A 22 2.86 13.25 4.76
CA THR A 22 1.92 12.17 4.42
C THR A 22 2.63 11.25 3.42
N GLU A 23 3.25 10.18 3.89
CA GLU A 23 3.89 9.21 3.00
C GLU A 23 2.83 8.59 2.08
N VAL A 24 2.96 8.88 0.78
CA VAL A 24 2.05 8.33 -0.23
C VAL A 24 2.39 6.86 -0.43
N ARG A 25 1.53 5.97 0.07
CA ARG A 25 1.69 4.52 -0.12
C ARG A 25 1.22 4.10 -1.50
N ILE A 26 2.12 3.47 -2.26
CA ILE A 26 1.83 2.89 -3.57
C ILE A 26 1.82 1.38 -3.45
N SER A 27 0.71 0.76 -3.86
CA SER A 27 0.58 -0.71 -3.94
C SER A 27 0.48 -1.13 -5.40
N LYS A 28 1.32 -2.09 -5.82
CA LYS A 28 1.25 -2.68 -7.16
C LYS A 28 0.13 -3.72 -7.20
N THR A 29 -0.71 -3.67 -8.22
CA THR A 29 -1.81 -4.61 -8.45
C THR A 29 -1.88 -4.98 -9.92
N THR A 30 -2.73 -5.95 -10.26
CA THR A 30 -3.02 -6.28 -11.66
C THR A 30 -4.52 -6.28 -11.93
N THR A 31 -4.89 -5.89 -13.15
CA THR A 31 -6.27 -6.05 -13.64
C THR A 31 -6.57 -7.53 -13.96
N ASN A 32 -7.85 -7.86 -14.18
CA ASN A 32 -8.24 -9.20 -14.66
C ASN A 32 -7.55 -9.61 -15.98
N LYS A 33 -7.07 -8.64 -16.76
CA LYS A 33 -6.29 -8.86 -18.00
C LYS A 33 -4.77 -8.88 -17.75
N GLN A 34 -4.34 -9.06 -16.51
CA GLN A 34 -2.93 -9.07 -16.06
C GLN A 34 -2.14 -7.79 -16.41
N LYS A 35 -2.84 -6.68 -16.71
CA LYS A 35 -2.17 -5.39 -16.91
C LYS A 35 -1.79 -4.77 -15.56
N PRO A 36 -0.57 -4.24 -15.39
CA PRO A 36 -0.14 -3.64 -14.14
C PRO A 36 -0.90 -2.35 -13.86
N THR A 37 -1.27 -2.19 -12.59
CA THR A 37 -1.97 -1.01 -12.05
C THR A 37 -1.37 -0.60 -10.72
N LEU A 38 -1.46 0.68 -10.38
CA LEU A 38 -1.07 1.19 -9.07
C LEU A 38 -2.31 1.58 -8.28
N ALA A 39 -2.34 1.18 -7.01
CA ALA A 39 -3.34 1.62 -6.06
C ALA A 39 -2.72 2.63 -5.11
N VAL A 40 -3.30 3.83 -5.02
CA VAL A 40 -2.79 4.94 -4.20
C VAL A 40 -3.97 5.66 -3.55
N ASN A 41 -3.96 5.77 -2.21
CA ASN A 41 -4.97 6.51 -1.43
C ASN A 41 -6.43 6.14 -1.77
N GLY A 42 -6.73 4.88 -2.04
CA GLY A 42 -8.09 4.46 -2.37
C GLY A 42 -8.48 4.58 -3.86
N TYR A 43 -7.54 4.98 -4.72
CA TYR A 43 -7.72 5.14 -6.16
C TYR A 43 -6.87 4.19 -6.99
N ASP A 44 -7.42 3.73 -8.10
CA ASP A 44 -6.74 2.92 -9.11
C ASP A 44 -6.14 3.79 -10.22
N PHE A 45 -4.91 3.47 -10.60
CA PHE A 45 -4.20 4.12 -11.69
C PHE A 45 -3.68 3.10 -12.71
N GLN A 46 -3.85 3.43 -13.99
CA GLN A 46 -3.40 2.65 -15.15
C GLN A 46 -2.24 3.36 -15.85
N MET A 47 -1.23 2.59 -16.27
CA MET A 47 -0.10 3.15 -17.01
C MET A 47 -0.58 3.76 -18.33
N LYS A 48 -0.18 5.00 -18.59
CA LYS A 48 -0.50 5.72 -19.83
C LYS A 48 0.69 5.74 -20.78
N ASN A 49 1.80 6.31 -20.35
CA ASN A 49 3.01 6.49 -21.16
C ASN A 49 4.21 6.93 -20.29
N TYR A 50 5.38 7.07 -20.91
CA TYR A 50 6.57 7.66 -20.30
C TYR A 50 6.73 9.13 -20.72
N ASN A 51 7.52 9.90 -19.96
CA ASN A 51 8.02 11.19 -20.44
C ASN A 51 9.01 11.02 -21.61
N LYS A 52 9.34 12.12 -22.31
CA LYS A 52 10.28 12.10 -23.45
C LYS A 52 11.65 11.51 -23.09
N ALA A 53 12.13 11.79 -21.88
CA ALA A 53 13.42 11.29 -21.37
C ALA A 53 13.37 9.85 -20.85
N LYS A 54 12.20 9.20 -20.82
CA LYS A 54 11.97 7.85 -20.25
C LYS A 54 12.47 7.68 -18.81
N THR A 55 12.35 8.72 -18.00
CA THR A 55 12.70 8.71 -16.56
C THR A 55 11.47 8.69 -15.65
N ILE A 56 10.30 9.05 -16.18
CA ILE A 56 9.04 9.17 -15.43
C ILE A 56 7.95 8.37 -16.14
N LYS A 57 7.19 7.59 -15.35
CA LYS A 57 5.96 6.92 -15.78
C LYS A 57 4.76 7.82 -15.45
N PHE A 58 3.89 8.01 -16.44
CA PHE A 58 2.61 8.67 -16.28
C PHE A 58 1.51 7.65 -16.13
N TRP A 59 0.73 7.81 -15.07
CA TRP A 59 -0.40 6.97 -14.74
C TRP A 59 -1.65 7.83 -14.70
N ARG A 60 -2.74 7.34 -15.26
CA ARG A 60 -4.05 8.00 -15.25
C ARG A 60 -5.00 7.24 -14.32
N CYS A 61 -5.95 7.93 -13.72
CA CYS A 61 -7.01 7.23 -12.98
C CYS A 61 -7.72 6.20 -13.88
N ALA A 62 -8.13 5.08 -13.29
CA ALA A 62 -8.85 4.03 -13.99
C ALA A 62 -10.28 4.43 -14.37
N ASP A 63 -10.89 5.36 -13.64
CA ASP A 63 -12.18 5.96 -14.01
C ASP A 63 -12.00 6.83 -15.27
N ARG A 64 -12.82 6.59 -16.29
CA ARG A 64 -12.72 7.26 -17.60
C ARG A 64 -13.12 8.73 -17.55
N ASN A 65 -13.96 9.11 -16.60
CA ASN A 65 -14.44 10.47 -16.40
C ASN A 65 -13.56 11.25 -15.42
N CYS A 66 -12.47 10.63 -14.94
CA CYS A 66 -11.51 11.23 -14.05
C CYS A 66 -10.25 11.67 -14.82
N SER A 67 -9.80 12.90 -14.56
CA SER A 67 -8.60 13.48 -15.20
C SER A 67 -7.36 13.40 -14.32
N ALA A 68 -7.45 12.79 -13.14
CA ALA A 68 -6.34 12.67 -12.21
C ALA A 68 -5.16 11.87 -12.81
N LEU A 69 -3.96 12.39 -12.59
CA LEU A 69 -2.71 11.85 -13.11
C LEU A 69 -1.68 11.71 -11.98
N LEU A 70 -1.05 10.54 -11.91
CA LEU A 70 0.02 10.19 -10.99
C LEU A 70 1.32 10.01 -11.78
N HIS A 71 2.41 10.56 -11.25
CA HIS A 71 3.75 10.41 -11.81
C HIS A 71 4.58 9.56 -10.84
N THR A 72 5.26 8.55 -11.37
CA THR A 72 6.24 7.76 -10.63
C THR A 72 7.56 7.76 -11.36
N ASN A 73 8.64 7.39 -10.66
CA ASN A 73 9.89 7.05 -11.32
C ASN A 73 9.79 5.66 -11.98
N LEU A 74 10.92 5.16 -12.50
CA LEU A 74 10.97 3.85 -13.16
C LEU A 74 10.77 2.66 -12.21
N ASN A 75 11.02 2.85 -10.91
CA ASN A 75 10.83 1.84 -9.86
C ASN A 75 9.40 1.82 -9.29
N ASP A 76 8.51 2.66 -9.84
CA ASP A 76 7.14 2.90 -9.37
C ASP A 76 7.06 3.61 -8.01
N GLU A 77 8.10 4.36 -7.65
CA GLU A 77 8.08 5.21 -6.45
C GLU A 77 7.38 6.54 -6.76
N PHE A 78 6.65 7.05 -5.77
CA PHE A 78 5.88 8.28 -5.88
C PHE A 78 6.80 9.46 -6.24
N VAL A 79 6.45 10.21 -7.29
CA VAL A 79 7.13 11.48 -7.63
C VAL A 79 6.20 12.63 -7.33
N ARG A 80 5.02 12.65 -7.93
CA ARG A 80 3.99 13.66 -7.70
C ARG A 80 2.66 13.26 -8.31
N PHE A 81 1.59 13.93 -7.91
CA PHE A 81 0.39 14.04 -8.73
C PHE A 81 0.56 15.19 -9.72
N SER A 82 -0.06 15.11 -10.90
CA SER A 82 0.00 16.21 -11.88
C SER A 82 -0.74 17.46 -11.38
N ARG A 83 -1.66 17.29 -10.43
CA ARG A 83 -2.37 18.33 -9.67
C ARG A 83 -2.64 17.82 -8.25
N ASN A 84 -3.58 18.40 -7.50
CA ASN A 84 -3.91 17.95 -6.14
C ASN A 84 -4.53 16.53 -6.16
N ILE A 85 -4.30 15.72 -5.12
CA ILE A 85 -4.99 14.44 -4.91
C ILE A 85 -6.52 14.63 -4.87
N ALA A 86 -6.98 15.81 -4.46
CA ALA A 86 -8.40 16.16 -4.42
C ALA A 86 -9.07 16.31 -5.80
N ASP A 87 -8.31 16.26 -6.90
CA ASP A 87 -8.84 16.49 -8.26
C ASP A 87 -9.53 15.25 -8.87
N HIS A 88 -9.75 14.20 -8.07
CA HIS A 88 -10.60 13.09 -8.49
C HIS A 88 -12.07 13.56 -8.57
N SER A 89 -12.71 13.30 -9.71
CA SER A 89 -14.15 13.59 -9.91
C SER A 89 -15.08 12.55 -9.29
N HIS A 90 -14.54 11.63 -8.50
CA HIS A 90 -15.26 10.52 -7.89
C HIS A 90 -14.66 10.15 -6.54
N SER A 91 -15.48 9.53 -5.70
CA SER A 91 -15.05 9.01 -4.41
C SER A 91 -14.07 7.85 -4.59
N PRO A 92 -13.14 7.65 -3.63
CA PRO A 92 -12.30 6.47 -3.61
C PRO A 92 -13.15 5.21 -3.39
N ASN A 93 -12.66 4.07 -3.86
CA ASN A 93 -13.32 2.76 -3.67
C ASN A 93 -12.36 1.78 -3.01
N PRO A 94 -12.13 1.93 -1.69
CA PRO A 94 -11.15 1.12 -0.96
C PRO A 94 -11.52 -0.37 -0.94
N ALA A 95 -12.81 -0.72 -0.83
CA ALA A 95 -13.26 -2.11 -0.81
C ALA A 95 -12.85 -2.88 -2.09
N THR A 96 -13.01 -2.26 -3.26
CA THR A 96 -12.61 -2.88 -4.53
C THR A 96 -11.10 -3.08 -4.61
N LEU A 97 -10.32 -2.13 -4.06
CA LEU A 97 -8.87 -2.23 -3.99
C LEU A 97 -8.40 -3.32 -3.04
N GLU A 98 -9.04 -3.45 -1.88
CA GLU A 98 -8.74 -4.51 -0.91
C GLU A 98 -8.99 -5.88 -1.52
N ILE A 99 -10.13 -6.08 -2.19
CA ILE A 99 -10.44 -7.33 -2.91
C ILE A 99 -9.38 -7.62 -3.97
N ARG A 100 -8.96 -6.62 -4.76
CA ARG A 100 -7.93 -6.82 -5.79
C ARG A 100 -6.57 -7.15 -5.17
N THR A 101 -6.19 -6.45 -4.11
CA THR A 101 -4.93 -6.67 -3.39
C THR A 101 -4.91 -8.06 -2.77
N LEU A 102 -6.02 -8.51 -2.18
CA LEU A 102 -6.15 -9.86 -1.65
C LEU A 102 -6.01 -10.92 -2.75
N ARG A 103 -6.68 -10.74 -3.89
CA ARG A 103 -6.54 -11.66 -5.04
C ARG A 103 -5.12 -11.72 -5.57
N GLU A 104 -4.42 -10.59 -5.63
CA GLU A 104 -3.01 -10.53 -6.04
C GLU A 104 -2.13 -11.32 -5.07
N LYS A 105 -2.29 -11.10 -3.76
CA LYS A 105 -1.57 -11.85 -2.74
C LYS A 105 -1.82 -13.35 -2.87
N MET A 106 -3.08 -13.76 -3.01
CA MET A 106 -3.43 -15.18 -3.20
C MET A 106 -2.80 -15.77 -4.46
N ARG A 107 -2.70 -14.99 -5.55
CA ARG A 107 -2.01 -15.44 -6.77
C ARG A 107 -0.51 -15.60 -6.51
N GLN A 108 0.13 -14.62 -5.87
CA GLN A 108 1.55 -14.69 -5.54
C GLN A 108 1.86 -15.88 -4.64
N LEU A 109 1.02 -16.15 -3.63
CA LEU A 109 1.16 -17.34 -2.79
C LEU A 109 1.00 -18.61 -3.63
N ALA A 110 -0.02 -18.70 -4.49
CA ALA A 110 -0.18 -19.87 -5.36
C ALA A 110 1.00 -20.09 -6.34
N GLU A 111 1.65 -19.02 -6.80
CA GLU A 111 2.80 -19.08 -7.71
C GLU A 111 4.13 -19.40 -6.99
N HIS A 112 4.31 -18.92 -5.75
CA HIS A 112 5.58 -18.99 -5.03
C HIS A 112 5.60 -19.98 -3.85
N GLU A 113 4.47 -20.20 -3.17
CA GLU A 113 4.35 -21.21 -2.13
C GLU A 113 4.04 -22.56 -2.77
N LEU A 114 5.10 -23.28 -3.14
CA LEU A 114 5.05 -24.70 -3.40
C LEU A 114 5.06 -25.48 -2.09
N LEU A 115 4.29 -25.09 -1.08
CA LEU A 115 4.18 -25.92 0.13
C LEU A 115 3.59 -27.26 -0.31
N PRO A 116 4.35 -28.36 -0.22
CA PRO A 116 3.81 -29.67 -0.56
C PRO A 116 2.58 -29.90 0.32
N LEU A 117 1.51 -30.47 -0.24
CA LEU A 117 0.26 -30.74 0.49
C LEU A 117 0.50 -31.41 1.86
N GLN A 118 1.57 -32.19 1.95
CA GLN A 118 2.03 -32.87 3.15
C GLN A 118 2.44 -31.90 4.26
N GLU A 119 3.20 -30.84 3.94
CA GLU A 119 3.66 -29.84 4.90
C GLU A 119 2.48 -28.98 5.42
N ILE A 120 1.51 -28.67 4.55
CA ILE A 120 0.27 -27.99 4.93
C ILE A 120 -0.51 -28.84 5.95
N THR A 121 -0.59 -30.16 5.70
CA THR A 121 -1.29 -31.10 6.58
C THR A 121 -0.61 -31.19 7.95
N GLU A 122 0.71 -31.28 7.97
CA GLU A 122 1.51 -31.35 9.19
C GLU A 122 1.40 -30.06 10.03
N GLN A 123 1.37 -28.90 9.37
CA GLN A 123 1.22 -27.59 10.02
C GLN A 123 -0.15 -27.46 10.71
N GLU A 124 -1.24 -27.89 10.04
CA GLU A 124 -2.59 -27.84 10.60
C GLU A 124 -2.75 -28.80 11.79
N ILE A 125 -2.21 -30.02 11.68
CA ILE A 125 -2.18 -31.00 12.78
C ILE A 125 -1.45 -30.40 14.01
N ARG A 126 -0.31 -29.72 13.78
CA ARG A 126 0.47 -29.06 14.83
C ARG A 126 -0.32 -27.92 15.49
N ASN A 127 -0.88 -27.01 14.70
CA ASN A 127 -1.64 -25.86 15.23
C ASN A 127 -2.84 -26.31 16.08
N ARG A 128 -3.53 -27.36 15.65
CA ARG A 128 -4.68 -27.94 16.36
C ARG A 128 -4.28 -28.62 17.67
N SER A 129 -3.07 -29.15 17.75
CA SER A 129 -2.53 -29.77 18.97
C SER A 129 -2.12 -28.74 20.03
N THR A 130 -1.74 -27.53 19.63
CA THR A 130 -1.34 -26.43 20.53
C THR A 130 -2.50 -25.55 21.01
N SER A 131 -3.70 -25.66 20.43
CA SER A 131 -4.90 -24.93 20.87
C SER A 131 -5.72 -25.66 21.94
N ARG A 132 -5.11 -26.58 22.70
CA ARG A 132 -5.74 -27.30 23.82
C ARG A 132 -5.13 -26.91 25.15
#